data_AF-A0A968XM88-F1
#
_entry.id   AF-A0A968XM88-F1
#
_cell.length_a   1.000
_cell.length_b   1.000
_cell.length_c   1.000
_cell.angle_alpha   90.00
_cell.angle_beta   90.00
_cell.angle_gamma   90.00
#
_symmetry.space_group_name_H-M   'P 1'
#
loop_
_entity.id
_entity.type
_entity.pdbx_description
1 polymer ?
#
loop_
_entity_poly.entity_id
_entity_poly.type
_entity_poly.pdbx_seq_one_letter_code
_entity_poly.pdbx_strand_id
1 'polypeptide(L)' 'METVVTYDEPIGNATISKEGRVFFTVHPESRPETNKLLEWKDGKAVAYPNNEAQKTLFETSVGHLH' A
#
# COMPACT_ATOMS: atom_id res chain seq x y z
N MET A 1 -10.48 16.51 -14.37
CA MET A 1 -9.65 15.48 -13.74
C MET A 1 -10.14 15.35 -12.31
N GLU A 2 -10.47 14.13 -11.88
CA GLU A 2 -11.02 13.86 -10.56
C GLU A 2 -9.95 13.14 -9.74
N THR A 3 -9.50 13.75 -8.64
CA THR A 3 -8.48 13.18 -7.77
C THR A 3 -9.13 12.22 -6.78
N VAL A 4 -8.85 10.93 -6.93
CA VAL A 4 -9.46 9.87 -6.11
C VAL A 4 -8.61 9.54 -4.88
N VAL A 5 -7.28 9.72 -4.97
CA VAL A 5 -6.31 9.47 -3.89
C VAL A 5 -5.24 10.55 -3.92
N THR A 6 -4.85 11.04 -2.73
CA THR A 6 -3.69 11.92 -2.56
C THR A 6 -2.81 11.33 -1.47
N TYR A 7 -1.53 11.10 -1.77
CA TYR A 7 -0.58 10.54 -0.83
C TYR A 7 0.75 11.28 -0.96
N ASP A 8 1.40 11.58 0.17
CA ASP A 8 2.66 12.34 0.22
C ASP A 8 3.83 11.58 -0.41
N GLU A 9 3.80 10.25 -0.39
CA GLU A 9 4.83 9.42 -1.01
C GLU A 9 4.44 8.98 -2.42
N PRO A 10 5.43 8.63 -3.28
CA PRO A 10 5.14 8.12 -4.62
C PRO A 10 4.27 6.85 -4.55
N ILE A 11 3.11 6.92 -5.21
CA ILE A 11 2.21 5.78 -5.40
C ILE A 11 2.80 4.89 -6.51
N GLY A 12 2.97 3.61 -6.21
CA GLY A 12 3.30 2.56 -7.18
C GLY A 12 2.05 2.07 -7.90
N ASN A 13 1.67 0.82 -7.66
CA ASN A 13 0.46 0.25 -8.24
C ASN A 13 -0.78 0.76 -7.52
N ALA A 14 -1.84 1.09 -8.27
CA ALA A 14 -3.16 1.38 -7.73
C ALA A 14 -4.21 0.51 -8.44
N THR A 15 -5.21 0.07 -7.70
CA THR A 15 -6.33 -0.72 -8.20
C THR A 15 -7.63 -0.34 -7.52
N ILE A 16 -8.75 -0.60 -8.18
CA ILE A 16 -10.09 -0.31 -7.68
C ILE A 16 -10.87 -1.61 -7.65
N SER A 17 -11.47 -1.94 -6.51
CA SER A 17 -12.36 -3.10 -6.42
C SER A 17 -13.67 -2.84 -7.15
N LYS A 18 -14.41 -3.92 -7.47
CA LYS A 18 -15.76 -3.80 -8.07
C LYS A 18 -16.75 -3.01 -7.18
N GLU A 19 -16.46 -2.89 -5.90
CA GLU A 19 -17.25 -2.14 -4.93
C GLU A 19 -16.81 -0.67 -4.81
N GLY A 20 -15.81 -0.24 -5.59
CA GLY A 20 -15.30 1.14 -5.58
C GLY A 20 -14.24 1.44 -4.51
N ARG A 21 -13.70 0.41 -3.84
CA ARG A 21 -12.62 0.59 -2.86
C ARG A 21 -11.29 0.74 -3.59
N VAL A 22 -10.50 1.74 -3.22
CA VAL A 22 -9.21 2.01 -3.86
C VAL A 22 -8.09 1.45 -3.01
N PHE A 23 -7.21 0.68 -3.64
CA PHE A 23 -6.02 0.12 -3.00
C PHE A 23 -4.80 0.57 -3.76
N PHE A 24 -3.72 0.90 -3.06
CA PHE A 24 -2.48 1.30 -3.68
C PHE A 24 -1.27 0.87 -2.87
N THR A 25 -0.15 0.68 -3.56
CA THR A 25 1.14 0.33 -2.96
C THR A 25 2.07 1.53 -2.98
N VAL A 26 2.90 1.69 -1.95
CA VAL A 26 3.97 2.71 -1.97
C VAL A 26 5.13 2.21 -2.83
N HIS A 27 5.74 3.10 -3.62
CA HIS A 27 6.82 2.73 -4.54
C HIS A 27 8.01 2.13 -3.76
N PRO A 28 8.56 0.97 -4.18
CA PRO A 28 9.68 0.33 -3.48
C PRO A 28 10.97 1.17 -3.48
N GLU A 29 11.10 2.10 -4.44
CA GLU A 29 12.22 3.04 -4.52
C GLU A 29 12.26 4.02 -3.33
N SER A 30 11.12 4.24 -2.63
CA SER A 30 11.07 5.01 -1.38
C SER A 30 11.58 4.23 -0.17
N ARG A 31 11.87 2.92 -0.29
CA ARG A 31 12.21 2.02 0.82
C ARG A 31 11.21 2.14 1.99
N PRO A 32 9.91 1.89 1.77
CA PRO A 32 8.92 2.01 2.84
C PRO A 32 9.22 1.01 3.97
N GLU A 33 9.49 1.53 5.18
CA GLU A 33 9.84 0.74 6.36
C GLU A 33 8.64 0.00 6.98
N THR A 34 7.40 0.32 6.58
CA THR A 34 6.21 -0.10 7.34
C THR A 34 5.03 -0.61 6.49
N ASN A 35 4.56 0.15 5.49
CA ASN A 35 3.29 -0.15 4.81
C ASN A 35 3.48 -0.24 3.28
N LYS A 36 3.27 -1.43 2.72
CA LYS A 36 3.40 -1.68 1.27
C LYS A 36 2.06 -1.73 0.54
N LEU A 37 0.95 -1.97 1.23
CA LEU A 37 -0.40 -1.95 0.65
C LEU A 37 -1.38 -1.17 1.54
N LEU A 38 -1.97 -0.14 0.96
CA LEU A 38 -2.88 0.80 1.62
C LEU A 38 -4.24 0.78 0.92
N GLU A 39 -5.30 0.83 1.69
CA GLU A 39 -6.67 1.11 1.25
C GLU A 39 -6.96 2.59 1.48
N TRP A 40 -7.48 3.27 0.46
CA TRP A 40 -8.00 4.62 0.61
C TRP A 40 -9.44 4.55 1.09
N LYS A 41 -9.66 5.02 2.32
CA LYS A 41 -10.97 4.99 2.98
C LYS A 41 -11.20 6.30 3.72
N ASP A 42 -12.36 6.91 3.51
CA ASP A 42 -12.77 8.15 4.20
C ASP A 42 -11.72 9.30 4.09
N GLY A 43 -11.04 9.40 2.93
CA GLY A 43 -10.01 10.42 2.69
C GLY A 43 -8.66 10.15 3.37
N LYS A 44 -8.42 8.92 3.86
CA LYS A 44 -7.18 8.52 4.51
C LYS A 44 -6.66 7.19 3.96
N ALA A 45 -5.35 7.03 3.96
CA ALA A 45 -4.69 5.77 3.65
C ALA A 45 -4.63 4.90 4.91
N VAL A 46 -5.15 3.68 4.83
CA VAL A 46 -5.19 2.70 5.94
C VAL A 46 -4.50 1.42 5.50
N ALA A 47 -3.67 0.83 6.37
CA ALA A 47 -3.00 -0.44 6.08
C ALA A 47 -4.01 -1.57 5.81
N TYR A 48 -3.88 -2.24 4.66
CA TYR A 48 -4.74 -3.36 4.29
C TYR A 48 -3.97 -4.69 4.26
N PRO A 49 -4.53 -5.81 4.76
CA PRO A 49 -5.81 -5.92 5.48
C PRO A 49 -5.73 -5.45 6.94
N ASN A 50 -4.54 -5.40 7.54
CA ASN A 50 -4.25 -4.77 8.83
C ASN A 50 -2.72 -4.58 8.99
N ASN A 51 -2.30 -3.82 10.00
CA ASN A 51 -0.87 -3.56 10.29
C ASN A 51 -0.07 -4.82 10.62
N GLU A 52 -0.69 -5.84 11.24
CA GLU A 52 0.00 -7.08 11.60
C GLU A 52 0.31 -7.94 10.35
N ALA A 53 -0.65 -8.04 9.44
CA ALA A 53 -0.49 -8.69 8.14
C ALA A 53 0.52 -7.95 7.25
N GLN A 54 0.62 -6.62 7.37
CA GLN A 54 1.67 -5.85 6.71
C GLN A 54 3.06 -6.29 7.18
N LYS A 55 3.25 -6.59 8.46
CA LYS A 55 4.51 -7.14 8.97
C LYS A 55 4.76 -8.54 8.43
N THR A 56 3.84 -9.48 8.66
CA THR A 56 4.08 -10.89 8.31
C THR A 56 4.16 -11.16 6.80
N LEU A 57 3.37 -10.46 5.97
CA LEU A 57 3.33 -10.72 4.52
C LEU A 57 4.41 -9.96 3.73
N PHE A 58 4.94 -8.88 4.30
CA PHE A 58 5.89 -8.00 3.60
C PHE A 58 7.25 -7.86 4.30
N GLU A 59 7.51 -8.56 5.41
CA GLU A 59 8.85 -8.77 5.99
C GLU A 59 9.84 -9.43 5.00
N THR A 60 9.35 -10.00 3.91
CA THR A 60 10.20 -10.49 2.81
C THR A 60 10.42 -9.40 1.78
N SER A 61 11.41 -8.56 2.01
CA SER A 61 12.15 -7.96 0.91
C SER A 61 13.63 -8.26 1.10
N VAL A 62 14.17 -8.98 0.12
CA VAL A 62 15.55 -9.45 -0.06
C VAL A 62 15.82 -10.86 0.47
N GLY A 63 16.18 -11.74 -0.47
CA GLY A 63 16.38 -13.16 -0.25
C GLY A 63 17.55 -13.52 0.67
N HIS A 64 17.34 -14.57 1.45
CA HIS A 64 18.42 -15.43 1.89
C HIS A 64 18.06 -16.85 1.45
N LEU A 65 18.70 -17.28 0.36
CA LEU A 65 18.94 -18.71 0.13
C LEU A 65 19.87 -19.16 1.25
N HIS A 66 19.44 -20.13 2.05
CA HIS A 66 20.34 -21.02 2.77
C HIS A 66 19.93 -22.44 2.43
#